data_AF-A0A4Y8ZQS7-F1
#
_entry.id   AF-A0A4Y8ZQS7-F1
#
_cell.length_a   1.000
_cell.length_b   1.000
_cell.length_c   1.000
_cell.angle_alpha   90.00
_cell.angle_beta   90.00
_cell.angle_gamma   90.00
#
_symmetry.space_group_name_H-M   'P 1'
#
loop_
_entity.id
_entity.type
_entity.pdbx_description
1 polymer ?
#
loop_
_entity_poly.entity_id
_entity_poly.type
_entity_poly.pdbx_seq_one_letter_code
_entity_poly.pdbx_strand_id
1 'polypeptide(L)'
;MDKNDDQSPAGRAVSWKRSIASGLAKPIPNPQVDPTIRYVLLIPEDEPSEASPMQGFSQGMVETAHVLRLLVELPADVLEPALPRSAQVGRRVNGTAAWSWTPLAVRVLGELSVSAESPFMVILTQDPQVAKKADRWIASQRYHPLHVSASEASGRILMSKLTPSHLLDHFRAVLAQVARDEPTLERRLVTEALSKWSPREIQNFAKPVPGHNVSLPAVMALQGAGFHFADAGPFVGADPEDYVALIRMLATYVLDERSRHRSMAAFRTTPPQPDLYVTAPSLYSHFYEEGLGPSGTPDERAARDLLRILARQAGYQLHANAQIWSRIMKSPLARGIMEVRSAEIAIQVAAAGLAAAGTMAATVRVPPAVNRAQGSVRQFANHVRSEKSKPTGKLIKTFARVQERLASAVGPELTSVIERATAIKLVTDVPLEWLPIGNLPLALRKDVARITATPGNLQIGLLARSGLLHLSVEAFGEVLVIAAIDRKDPIAEVLTRSLDAWAAMYVGRISVDVTPAFSSSWS
;
A
#
# COMPACT_ATOMS: atom_id res chain seq x y z
N MET A 1 0.78 68.31 -36.10
CA MET A 1 0.25 67.13 -36.80
C MET A 1 1.28 66.05 -36.61
N ASP A 2 1.23 65.38 -35.46
CA ASP A 2 2.15 64.35 -35.01
C ASP A 2 1.32 63.34 -34.24
N LYS A 3 1.27 62.09 -34.71
CA LYS A 3 0.96 60.90 -33.90
C LYS A 3 1.47 59.67 -34.65
N ASN A 4 2.59 59.13 -34.19
CA ASN A 4 2.94 57.72 -34.32
C ASN A 4 3.66 57.29 -33.03
N ASP A 5 3.65 55.97 -32.82
CA ASP A 5 4.22 55.20 -31.72
C ASP A 5 3.35 55.01 -30.47
N ASP A 6 2.49 53.99 -30.54
CA ASP A 6 2.06 53.20 -29.40
C ASP A 6 2.62 51.77 -29.57
N GLN A 7 3.64 51.45 -28.78
CA GLN A 7 4.31 50.15 -28.76
C GLN A 7 3.63 49.23 -27.73
N SER A 8 2.93 48.21 -28.23
CA SER A 8 2.56 47.01 -27.46
C SER A 8 3.70 45.98 -27.54
N PRO A 9 4.21 45.42 -26.42
CA PRO A 9 5.18 44.34 -26.49
C PRO A 9 4.47 43.01 -26.77
N ALA A 10 4.49 42.60 -28.04
CA ALA A 10 4.11 41.27 -28.48
C ALA A 10 5.08 40.22 -27.90
N GLY A 11 4.49 39.16 -27.31
CA GLY A 11 5.20 38.04 -26.72
C GLY A 11 6.13 37.33 -27.71
N ARG A 12 7.41 37.23 -27.35
CA ARG A 12 8.36 36.37 -28.03
C ARG A 12 8.15 34.93 -27.59
N ALA A 13 7.53 34.13 -28.44
CA ALA A 13 7.63 32.68 -28.39
C ALA A 13 9.08 32.28 -28.72
N VAL A 14 9.84 31.86 -27.72
CA VAL A 14 11.21 31.35 -27.92
C VAL A 14 11.11 29.86 -28.27
N SER A 15 11.37 29.56 -29.55
CA SER A 15 11.52 28.21 -30.09
C SER A 15 12.87 27.64 -29.65
N TRP A 16 12.88 26.65 -28.76
CA TRP A 16 14.07 25.90 -28.37
C TRP A 16 14.27 24.68 -29.27
N LYS A 17 15.26 24.73 -30.16
CA LYS A 17 15.79 23.55 -30.87
C LYS A 17 17.30 23.44 -30.69
N ARG A 18 17.70 22.24 -30.22
CA ARG A 18 19.01 21.55 -30.26
C ARG A 18 20.21 22.16 -29.49
N SER A 19 20.78 21.35 -28.59
CA SER A 19 22.03 20.61 -28.81
C SER A 19 22.52 20.03 -27.49
N ILE A 20 22.72 18.70 -27.39
CA ILE A 20 23.60 18.12 -26.39
C ILE A 20 24.53 17.14 -27.10
N ALA A 21 25.78 17.58 -27.27
CA ALA A 21 26.90 16.76 -27.66
C ALA A 21 27.54 16.12 -26.41
N SER A 22 27.74 14.81 -26.49
CA SER A 22 28.84 14.01 -25.95
C SER A 22 29.64 14.60 -24.77
N GLY A 23 29.19 14.33 -23.54
CA GLY A 23 30.00 14.44 -22.32
C GLY A 23 30.24 13.06 -21.74
N LEU A 24 31.49 12.59 -21.79
CA LEU A 24 32.10 11.50 -21.00
C LEU A 24 31.12 10.42 -20.51
N ALA A 25 30.89 9.39 -21.34
CA ALA A 25 30.25 8.16 -20.90
C ALA A 25 31.10 7.55 -19.78
N LYS A 26 30.70 7.76 -18.52
CA LYS A 26 31.12 6.90 -17.42
C LYS A 26 30.86 5.46 -17.88
N PRO A 27 31.79 4.52 -17.67
CA PRO A 27 31.54 3.12 -18.01
C PRO A 27 30.20 2.74 -17.38
N ILE A 28 29.22 2.43 -18.21
CA ILE A 28 27.95 1.90 -17.75
C ILE A 28 28.34 0.67 -16.92
N PRO A 29 27.99 0.59 -15.62
CA PRO A 29 28.31 -0.59 -14.83
C PRO A 29 27.83 -1.80 -15.61
N ASN A 30 28.69 -2.83 -15.71
CA ASN A 30 28.34 -4.04 -16.43
C ASN A 30 26.93 -4.48 -15.99
N PRO A 31 26.05 -4.82 -16.94
CA PRO A 31 24.72 -5.28 -16.59
C PRO A 31 24.86 -6.44 -15.60
N GLN A 32 24.07 -6.39 -14.54
CA GLN A 32 24.12 -7.36 -13.44
C GLN A 32 22.76 -8.02 -13.27
N VAL A 33 22.77 -9.27 -12.79
CA VAL A 33 21.54 -9.96 -12.41
C VAL A 33 20.95 -9.29 -11.17
N ASP A 34 19.74 -8.76 -11.29
CA ASP A 34 18.93 -8.24 -10.19
C ASP A 34 18.57 -9.38 -9.23
N PRO A 35 18.96 -9.32 -7.94
CA PRO A 35 18.61 -10.35 -6.97
C PRO A 35 17.13 -10.34 -6.55
N THR A 36 16.36 -9.32 -6.94
CA THR A 36 14.96 -9.15 -6.55
C THR A 36 14.11 -10.31 -7.06
N ILE A 37 13.30 -10.91 -6.17
CA ILE A 37 12.29 -11.89 -6.57
C ILE A 37 11.00 -11.14 -6.87
N ARG A 38 10.50 -11.25 -8.10
CA ARG A 38 9.24 -10.62 -8.52
C ARG A 38 8.09 -11.60 -8.32
N TYR A 39 7.24 -11.31 -7.34
CA TYR A 39 6.01 -12.06 -7.07
C TYR A 39 4.83 -11.46 -7.85
N VAL A 40 4.46 -12.09 -8.95
CA VAL A 40 3.34 -11.63 -9.78
C VAL A 40 2.09 -12.41 -9.41
N LEU A 41 1.13 -11.72 -8.81
CA LEU A 41 -0.17 -12.27 -8.44
C LEU A 41 -1.13 -12.07 -9.60
N LEU A 42 -1.42 -13.13 -10.34
CA LEU A 42 -2.36 -13.06 -11.46
C LEU A 42 -3.78 -13.16 -10.95
N ILE A 43 -4.56 -12.13 -11.27
CA ILE A 43 -5.98 -12.06 -10.97
C ILE A 43 -6.81 -12.25 -12.25
N PRO A 44 -8.02 -12.84 -12.14
CA PRO A 44 -9.02 -12.82 -13.19
C PRO A 44 -9.24 -11.41 -13.76
N GLU A 45 -9.77 -11.38 -14.97
CA GLU A 45 -10.25 -10.14 -15.55
C GLU A 45 -11.59 -9.79 -14.93
N ASP A 46 -11.64 -8.62 -14.30
CA ASP A 46 -12.83 -8.10 -13.63
C ASP A 46 -13.19 -6.75 -14.28
N GLU A 47 -14.48 -6.51 -14.48
CA GLU A 47 -14.95 -5.20 -14.90
C GLU A 47 -14.97 -4.22 -13.71
N PRO A 48 -14.59 -2.94 -13.87
CA PRO A 48 -14.65 -1.97 -12.78
C PRO A 48 -16.04 -1.83 -12.14
N SER A 49 -17.11 -2.10 -12.89
CA SER A 49 -18.49 -2.10 -12.40
C SER A 49 -18.82 -3.27 -11.46
N GLU A 50 -18.00 -4.32 -11.47
CA GLU A 50 -18.15 -5.52 -10.63
C GLU A 50 -17.29 -5.44 -9.36
N ALA A 51 -16.66 -4.29 -9.11
CA ALA A 51 -15.90 -4.07 -7.90
C ALA A 51 -16.77 -4.25 -6.65
N SER A 52 -16.16 -4.76 -5.58
CA SER A 52 -16.81 -5.05 -4.33
C SER A 52 -17.53 -3.80 -3.80
N PRO A 53 -18.80 -3.93 -3.37
CA PRO A 53 -19.66 -2.79 -3.19
C PRO A 53 -19.21 -1.86 -2.07
N MET A 54 -18.51 -2.36 -1.04
CA MET A 54 -18.24 -1.63 0.19
C MET A 54 -16.90 -0.89 0.15
N GLN A 55 -15.86 -1.47 -0.44
CA GLN A 55 -14.53 -0.86 -0.56
C GLN A 55 -13.99 -0.74 -1.99
N GLY A 56 -14.56 -1.42 -2.99
CA GLY A 56 -14.11 -1.31 -4.38
C GLY A 56 -12.87 -2.15 -4.71
N PHE A 57 -12.80 -3.38 -4.22
CA PHE A 57 -11.83 -4.38 -4.65
C PHE A 57 -12.37 -5.15 -5.86
N SER A 58 -11.50 -5.54 -6.79
CA SER A 58 -11.91 -6.48 -7.83
C SER A 58 -12.24 -7.85 -7.21
N GLN A 59 -13.13 -8.63 -7.83
CA GLN A 59 -13.52 -9.94 -7.30
C GLN A 59 -12.32 -10.87 -7.18
N GLY A 60 -11.47 -10.91 -8.20
CA GLY A 60 -10.23 -11.68 -8.17
C GLY A 60 -9.28 -11.26 -7.05
N MET A 61 -9.33 -9.99 -6.62
CA MET A 61 -8.45 -9.47 -5.56
C MET A 61 -8.90 -9.91 -4.16
N VAL A 62 -10.20 -9.91 -3.85
CA VAL A 62 -10.69 -10.24 -2.49
C VAL A 62 -10.35 -11.67 -2.07
N GLU A 63 -10.18 -12.57 -3.04
CA GLU A 63 -9.82 -13.96 -2.83
C GLU A 63 -8.31 -14.18 -2.58
N THR A 64 -7.48 -13.14 -2.64
CA THR A 64 -6.00 -13.29 -2.59
C THR A 64 -5.38 -13.03 -1.22
N ALA A 65 -6.21 -12.79 -0.20
CA ALA A 65 -5.73 -12.43 1.14
C ALA A 65 -4.76 -13.45 1.73
N HIS A 66 -4.98 -14.75 1.52
CA HIS A 66 -4.07 -15.80 1.98
C HIS A 66 -2.76 -15.87 1.19
N VAL A 67 -2.75 -15.45 -0.08
CA VAL A 67 -1.51 -15.36 -0.88
C VAL A 67 -0.58 -14.32 -0.29
N LEU A 68 -1.12 -13.16 0.10
CA LEU A 68 -0.30 -12.11 0.72
C LEU A 68 0.26 -12.54 2.08
N ARG A 69 -0.46 -13.41 2.81
CA ARG A 69 0.05 -14.02 4.05
C ARG A 69 1.20 -14.98 3.74
N LEU A 70 1.05 -15.83 2.73
CA LEU A 70 2.10 -16.75 2.28
C LEU A 70 3.39 -16.01 1.89
N LEU A 71 3.29 -14.85 1.21
CA LEU A 71 4.47 -14.09 0.78
C LEU A 71 5.43 -13.75 1.92
N VAL A 72 4.92 -13.52 3.14
CA VAL A 72 5.75 -13.20 4.32
C VAL A 72 6.68 -14.36 4.73
N GLU A 73 6.27 -15.59 4.41
CA GLU A 73 7.04 -16.81 4.67
C GLU A 73 8.09 -17.07 3.58
N LEU A 74 7.98 -16.37 2.44
CA LEU A 74 8.93 -16.45 1.34
C LEU A 74 10.01 -15.35 1.47
N PRO A 75 11.19 -15.55 0.87
CA PRO A 75 12.22 -14.52 0.82
C PRO A 75 11.80 -13.34 -0.08
N ALA A 76 12.13 -12.11 0.30
CA ALA A 76 11.89 -10.92 -0.51
C ALA A 76 12.83 -10.84 -1.72
N ASP A 77 14.04 -11.37 -1.59
CA ASP A 77 15.05 -11.45 -2.64
C ASP A 77 15.96 -12.66 -2.46
N VAL A 78 16.78 -12.95 -3.47
CA VAL A 78 17.67 -14.12 -3.47
C VAL A 78 18.77 -14.03 -2.41
N LEU A 79 19.09 -12.83 -1.91
CA LEU A 79 20.15 -12.63 -0.92
C LEU A 79 19.65 -12.94 0.49
N GLU A 80 18.38 -12.68 0.79
CA GLU A 80 17.82 -12.76 2.14
C GLU A 80 18.17 -14.06 2.89
N PRO A 81 18.00 -15.27 2.31
CA PRO A 81 18.24 -16.53 3.02
C PRO A 81 19.73 -16.84 3.27
N ALA A 82 20.64 -16.10 2.63
CA ALA A 82 22.08 -16.20 2.86
C ALA A 82 22.57 -15.26 3.97
N LEU A 83 21.71 -14.37 4.46
CA LEU A 83 22.04 -13.39 5.49
C LEU A 83 21.63 -13.89 6.88
N PRO A 84 22.37 -13.52 7.95
CA PRO A 84 21.93 -13.77 9.31
C PRO A 84 20.67 -12.94 9.63
N ARG A 85 19.85 -13.42 10.58
CA ARG A 85 18.56 -12.79 10.94
C ARG A 85 18.68 -11.30 11.24
N SER A 86 19.70 -10.87 11.99
CA SER A 86 19.91 -9.44 12.30
C SER A 86 20.09 -8.58 11.05
N ALA A 87 20.80 -9.08 10.04
CA ALA A 87 20.95 -8.39 8.76
C ALA A 87 19.65 -8.38 7.96
N GLN A 88 18.87 -9.49 7.96
CA GLN A 88 17.56 -9.53 7.32
C GLN A 88 16.61 -8.49 7.92
N VAL A 89 16.49 -8.46 9.25
CA VAL A 89 15.68 -7.47 9.97
C VAL A 89 16.20 -6.06 9.70
N GLY A 90 17.51 -5.84 9.80
CA GLY A 90 18.13 -4.55 9.49
C GLY A 90 17.79 -4.04 8.09
N ARG A 91 17.82 -4.90 7.06
CA ARG A 91 17.41 -4.52 5.69
C ARG A 91 15.93 -4.12 5.61
N ARG A 92 15.03 -4.85 6.29
CA ARG A 92 13.60 -4.48 6.37
C ARG A 92 13.41 -3.14 7.04
N VAL A 93 14.05 -2.92 8.18
CA VAL A 93 13.93 -1.65 8.91
C VAL A 93 14.38 -0.46 8.04
N ASN A 94 15.35 -0.67 7.13
CA ASN A 94 15.84 0.30 6.15
C ASN A 94 15.08 0.31 4.81
N GLY A 95 14.07 -0.55 4.62
CA GLY A 95 13.25 -0.60 3.40
C GLY A 95 13.92 -1.23 2.19
N THR A 96 15.03 -1.94 2.36
CA THR A 96 15.80 -2.56 1.26
C THR A 96 15.53 -4.06 1.09
N ALA A 97 14.56 -4.60 1.83
CA ALA A 97 14.13 -6.00 1.75
C ALA A 97 12.59 -6.12 1.73
N ALA A 98 11.87 -5.14 1.21
CA ALA A 98 10.44 -5.28 1.01
C ALA A 98 10.15 -6.23 -0.16
N TRP A 99 9.09 -7.04 -0.06
CA TRP A 99 8.72 -7.95 -1.14
C TRP A 99 8.30 -7.16 -2.39
N SER A 100 8.90 -7.49 -3.53
CA SER A 100 8.45 -7.00 -4.83
C SER A 100 7.27 -7.84 -5.29
N TRP A 101 6.05 -7.34 -5.08
CA TRP A 101 4.85 -8.02 -5.51
C TRP A 101 3.95 -7.10 -6.33
N THR A 102 3.32 -7.67 -7.35
CA THR A 102 2.45 -6.94 -8.27
C THR A 102 1.20 -7.76 -8.56
N PRO A 103 0.01 -7.28 -8.18
CA PRO A 103 -1.22 -7.84 -8.71
C PRO A 103 -1.38 -7.43 -10.18
N LEU A 104 -1.67 -8.39 -11.04
CA LEU A 104 -1.73 -8.18 -12.48
C LEU A 104 -2.94 -8.91 -13.06
N ALA A 105 -3.77 -8.17 -13.80
CA ALA A 105 -4.85 -8.77 -14.58
C ALA A 105 -4.28 -9.70 -15.64
N VAL A 106 -4.86 -10.89 -15.78
CA VAL A 106 -4.36 -11.93 -16.69
C VAL A 106 -4.21 -11.47 -18.15
N ARG A 107 -4.99 -10.48 -18.60
CA ARG A 107 -4.89 -9.92 -19.96
C ARG A 107 -3.54 -9.24 -20.27
N VAL A 108 -2.93 -8.63 -19.25
CA VAL A 108 -1.66 -7.88 -19.40
C VAL A 108 -0.45 -8.82 -19.35
N LEU A 109 -0.67 -10.10 -19.04
CA LEU A 109 0.41 -11.09 -18.90
C LEU A 109 1.28 -11.16 -20.16
N GLY A 110 0.69 -11.03 -21.36
CA GLY A 110 1.42 -11.05 -22.63
C GLY A 110 2.40 -9.89 -22.83
N GLU A 111 2.26 -8.79 -22.09
CA GLU A 111 3.17 -7.63 -22.14
C GLU A 111 4.40 -7.83 -21.23
N LEU A 112 4.35 -8.80 -20.32
CA LEU A 112 5.49 -9.14 -19.48
C LEU A 112 6.47 -10.03 -20.24
N SER A 113 7.76 -9.73 -20.04
CA SER A 113 8.86 -10.58 -20.45
C SER A 113 9.81 -10.80 -19.28
N VAL A 114 10.41 -11.98 -19.23
CA VAL A 114 11.45 -12.33 -18.26
C VAL A 114 12.79 -12.16 -18.93
N SER A 115 13.62 -11.23 -18.42
CA SER A 115 14.94 -10.94 -18.96
C SER A 115 16.05 -11.63 -18.17
N ALA A 116 17.26 -11.67 -18.74
CA ALA A 116 18.43 -12.25 -18.09
C ALA A 116 18.86 -11.45 -16.84
N GLU A 117 18.65 -10.13 -16.87
CA GLU A 117 18.93 -9.20 -15.78
C GLU A 117 17.91 -9.31 -14.65
N SER A 118 16.74 -9.91 -14.86
CA SER A 118 15.72 -10.05 -13.82
C SER A 118 15.01 -11.40 -13.91
N PRO A 119 15.73 -12.50 -13.74
CA PRO A 119 15.23 -13.82 -14.09
C PRO A 119 14.42 -14.47 -12.96
N PHE A 120 14.46 -13.91 -11.74
CA PHE A 120 13.78 -14.45 -10.58
C PHE A 120 12.33 -13.96 -10.50
N MET A 121 11.43 -14.76 -11.07
CA MET A 121 9.99 -14.45 -11.07
C MET A 121 9.18 -15.64 -10.57
N VAL A 122 8.17 -15.34 -9.75
CA VAL A 122 7.21 -16.31 -9.24
C VAL A 122 5.81 -15.85 -9.64
N ILE A 123 5.10 -16.71 -10.37
CA ILE A 123 3.72 -16.48 -10.81
C ILE A 123 2.79 -17.18 -9.82
N LEU A 124 1.90 -16.41 -9.20
CA LEU A 124 0.94 -16.87 -8.20
C LEU A 124 -0.48 -16.83 -8.78
N THR A 125 -1.19 -17.95 -8.74
CA THR A 125 -2.54 -18.08 -9.32
C THR A 125 -3.51 -18.77 -8.37
N GLN A 126 -4.72 -18.22 -8.22
CA GLN A 126 -5.82 -18.86 -7.48
C GLN A 126 -6.80 -19.56 -8.42
N ASP A 127 -7.24 -18.85 -9.46
CA ASP A 127 -8.23 -19.34 -10.39
C ASP A 127 -7.65 -20.38 -11.38
N PRO A 128 -8.28 -21.55 -11.57
CA PRO A 128 -7.80 -22.58 -12.48
C PRO A 128 -7.68 -22.15 -13.96
N GLN A 129 -8.54 -21.25 -14.43
CA GLN A 129 -8.48 -20.75 -15.81
C GLN A 129 -7.34 -19.75 -16.00
N VAL A 130 -7.13 -18.87 -15.02
CA VAL A 130 -5.97 -18.00 -14.94
C VAL A 130 -4.68 -18.83 -14.89
N ALA A 131 -4.66 -19.91 -14.10
CA ALA A 131 -3.53 -20.84 -14.05
C ALA A 131 -3.22 -21.48 -15.41
N LYS A 132 -4.22 -21.89 -16.19
CA LYS A 132 -4.00 -22.41 -17.56
C LYS A 132 -3.47 -21.36 -18.55
N LYS A 133 -3.85 -20.09 -18.38
CA LYS A 133 -3.28 -18.98 -19.16
C LYS A 133 -1.83 -18.72 -18.76
N ALA A 134 -1.53 -18.78 -17.47
CA ALA A 134 -0.17 -18.66 -16.93
C ALA A 134 0.76 -19.75 -17.47
N ASP A 135 0.36 -21.04 -17.46
CA ASP A 135 1.17 -22.14 -18.00
C ASP A 135 1.64 -21.85 -19.44
N ARG A 136 0.71 -21.39 -20.29
CA ARG A 136 0.98 -21.10 -21.70
C ARG A 136 1.96 -19.95 -21.87
N TRP A 137 1.82 -18.89 -21.07
CA TRP A 137 2.74 -17.76 -21.09
C TRP A 137 4.11 -18.12 -20.51
N ILE A 138 4.17 -18.91 -19.43
CA ILE A 138 5.42 -19.38 -18.83
C ILE A 138 6.21 -20.20 -19.85
N ALA A 139 5.53 -21.10 -20.58
CA ALA A 139 6.15 -21.91 -21.63
C ALA A 139 6.67 -21.10 -22.83
N SER A 140 6.22 -19.85 -23.01
CA SER A 140 6.73 -18.96 -24.05
C SER A 140 7.91 -18.10 -23.59
N GLN A 141 8.27 -18.12 -22.31
CA GLN A 141 9.39 -17.32 -21.80
C GLN A 141 10.72 -18.01 -22.09
N ARG A 142 11.79 -17.24 -22.28
CA ARG A 142 13.15 -17.81 -22.35
C ARG A 142 13.59 -18.35 -20.99
N TYR A 143 13.38 -17.55 -19.95
CA TYR A 143 13.65 -17.90 -18.56
C TYR A 143 12.29 -18.16 -17.88
N HIS A 144 11.94 -19.42 -17.69
CA HIS A 144 10.62 -19.80 -17.18
C HIS A 144 10.44 -19.35 -15.71
N PRO A 145 9.42 -18.56 -15.37
CA PRO A 145 9.06 -18.28 -13.98
C PRO A 145 8.60 -19.53 -13.23
N LEU A 146 8.75 -19.51 -11.90
CA LEU A 146 8.17 -20.53 -11.05
C LEU A 146 6.65 -20.35 -10.97
N HIS A 147 5.89 -21.38 -11.31
CA HIS A 147 4.43 -21.34 -11.19
C HIS A 147 3.97 -21.95 -9.87
N VAL A 148 3.38 -21.11 -9.03
CA VAL A 148 2.73 -21.51 -7.79
C VAL A 148 1.21 -21.30 -7.92
N SER A 149 0.42 -22.33 -7.68
CA SER A 149 -1.03 -22.31 -7.91
C SER A 149 -1.82 -22.94 -6.77
N ALA A 150 -3.07 -22.51 -6.58
CA ALA A 150 -4.03 -23.24 -5.77
C ALA A 150 -4.58 -24.51 -6.47
N SER A 151 -4.37 -24.64 -7.77
CA SER A 151 -4.79 -25.80 -8.57
C SER A 151 -3.61 -26.70 -8.95
N GLU A 152 -3.77 -28.02 -8.80
CA GLU A 152 -2.73 -28.98 -9.17
C GLU A 152 -2.68 -29.19 -10.70
N ALA A 153 -1.47 -29.17 -11.26
CA ALA A 153 -1.16 -29.62 -12.63
C ALA A 153 0.35 -29.88 -12.77
N SER A 154 0.76 -30.55 -13.86
CA SER A 154 2.17 -30.77 -14.18
C SER A 154 2.92 -29.43 -14.33
N GLY A 155 4.11 -29.32 -13.73
CA GLY A 155 4.91 -28.11 -13.76
C GLY A 155 4.49 -27.01 -12.78
N ARG A 156 3.44 -27.24 -11.97
CA ARG A 156 2.99 -26.31 -10.94
C ARG A 156 3.38 -26.79 -9.55
N ILE A 157 3.64 -25.85 -8.65
CA ILE A 157 3.76 -26.11 -7.21
C ILE A 157 2.45 -25.70 -6.55
N LEU A 158 1.82 -26.64 -5.82
CA LEU A 158 0.64 -26.31 -5.03
C LEU A 158 1.03 -25.33 -3.92
N MET A 159 0.27 -24.25 -3.73
CA MET A 159 0.59 -23.22 -2.72
C MET A 159 0.83 -23.78 -1.31
N SER A 160 0.03 -24.77 -0.89
CA SER A 160 0.19 -25.42 0.43
C SER A 160 1.43 -26.32 0.54
N LYS A 161 2.06 -26.67 -0.59
CA LYS A 161 3.29 -27.47 -0.67
C LYS A 161 4.52 -26.60 -0.97
N LEU A 162 4.36 -25.28 -1.17
CA LEU A 162 5.48 -24.40 -1.45
C LEU A 162 6.45 -24.38 -0.25
N THR A 163 7.74 -24.48 -0.52
CA THR A 163 8.79 -24.44 0.50
C THR A 163 9.97 -23.61 0.00
N PRO A 164 10.85 -23.11 0.87
CA PRO A 164 12.07 -22.42 0.44
C PRO A 164 12.98 -23.26 -0.47
N SER A 165 12.96 -24.59 -0.34
CA SER A 165 13.77 -25.48 -1.19
C SER A 165 13.33 -25.45 -2.66
N HIS A 166 12.02 -25.40 -2.90
CA HIS A 166 11.48 -25.26 -4.26
C HIS A 166 11.96 -23.97 -4.96
N LEU A 167 12.02 -22.86 -4.22
CA LEU A 167 12.55 -21.60 -4.74
C LEU A 167 14.06 -21.71 -5.04
N LEU A 168 14.83 -22.27 -4.11
CA LEU A 168 16.27 -22.44 -4.27
C LEU A 168 16.62 -23.27 -5.51
N ASP A 169 15.97 -24.42 -5.69
CA ASP A 169 16.20 -25.32 -6.82
C ASP A 169 15.86 -24.64 -8.14
N HIS A 170 14.72 -23.96 -8.19
CA HIS A 170 14.29 -23.20 -9.36
C HIS A 170 15.28 -22.07 -9.70
N PHE A 171 15.66 -21.24 -8.73
CA PHE A 171 16.56 -20.10 -8.96
C PHE A 171 17.97 -20.54 -9.36
N ARG A 172 18.47 -21.66 -8.85
CA ARG A 172 19.74 -22.26 -9.32
C ARG A 172 19.65 -22.70 -10.77
N ALA A 173 18.57 -23.36 -11.16
CA ALA A 173 18.36 -23.80 -12.54
C ALA A 173 18.28 -22.62 -13.52
N VAL A 174 17.51 -21.60 -13.16
CA VAL A 174 17.36 -20.37 -13.95
C VAL A 174 18.68 -19.61 -14.04
N LEU A 175 19.41 -19.43 -12.94
CA LEU A 175 20.72 -18.75 -12.97
C LEU A 175 21.74 -19.52 -13.81
N ALA A 176 21.74 -20.85 -13.76
CA ALA A 176 22.60 -21.67 -14.62
C ALA A 176 22.26 -21.51 -16.10
N GLN A 177 20.99 -21.30 -16.45
CA GLN A 177 20.58 -20.98 -17.82
C GLN A 177 21.05 -19.59 -18.23
N VAL A 178 20.82 -18.56 -17.40
CA VAL A 178 21.31 -17.18 -17.65
C VAL A 178 22.83 -17.18 -17.85
N ALA A 179 23.58 -17.93 -17.05
CA ALA A 179 25.03 -18.02 -17.18
C ALA A 179 25.52 -18.62 -18.51
N ARG A 180 24.71 -19.49 -19.15
CA ARG A 180 25.01 -20.06 -20.47
C ARG A 180 24.61 -19.11 -21.59
N ASP A 181 23.44 -18.48 -21.47
CA ASP A 181 22.87 -17.61 -22.48
C ASP A 181 23.59 -16.24 -22.53
N GLU A 182 23.91 -15.68 -21.36
CA GLU A 182 24.51 -14.34 -21.18
C GLU A 182 25.77 -14.42 -20.29
N PRO A 183 26.90 -14.96 -20.80
CA PRO A 183 28.07 -15.24 -19.98
C PRO A 183 28.75 -13.99 -19.39
N THR A 184 28.59 -12.83 -20.03
CA THR A 184 29.17 -11.53 -19.63
C THR A 184 28.39 -10.83 -18.52
N LEU A 185 27.17 -11.28 -18.22
CA LEU A 185 26.31 -10.69 -17.20
C LEU A 185 26.88 -10.95 -15.79
N GLU A 186 27.09 -9.88 -15.02
CA GLU A 186 27.64 -9.96 -13.66
C GLU A 186 26.63 -10.65 -12.73
N ARG A 187 27.08 -11.71 -12.05
CA ARG A 187 26.21 -12.61 -11.27
C ARG A 187 26.86 -13.16 -10.00
N ARG A 188 28.05 -12.67 -9.62
CA ARG A 188 28.82 -13.20 -8.50
C ARG A 188 28.04 -13.12 -7.19
N LEU A 189 27.41 -11.97 -6.92
CA LEU A 189 26.64 -11.73 -5.70
C LEU A 189 25.51 -12.76 -5.53
N VAL A 190 24.72 -12.94 -6.59
CA VAL A 190 23.59 -13.89 -6.60
C VAL A 190 24.08 -15.33 -6.51
N THR A 191 25.16 -15.67 -7.21
CA THR A 191 25.77 -17.01 -7.17
C THR A 191 26.26 -17.35 -5.76
N GLU A 192 26.90 -16.40 -5.09
CA GLU A 192 27.36 -16.56 -3.70
C GLU A 192 26.18 -16.70 -2.73
N ALA A 193 25.12 -15.90 -2.90
CA ALA A 193 23.94 -16.01 -2.06
C ALA A 193 23.24 -17.37 -2.21
N LEU A 194 23.03 -17.86 -3.43
CA LEU A 194 22.42 -19.17 -3.67
C LEU A 194 23.26 -20.34 -3.15
N SER A 195 24.58 -20.19 -3.01
CA SER A 195 25.44 -21.23 -2.43
C SER A 195 25.36 -21.25 -0.90
N LYS A 196 25.09 -20.11 -0.27
CA LYS A 196 24.93 -19.93 1.18
C LYS A 196 23.46 -19.94 1.64
N TRP A 197 22.52 -20.19 0.74
CA TRP A 197 21.10 -20.18 1.03
C TRP A 197 20.75 -21.17 2.14
N SER A 198 20.12 -20.69 3.20
CA SER A 198 19.70 -21.49 4.34
C SER A 198 18.25 -21.16 4.73
N PRO A 199 17.50 -22.10 5.32
CA PRO A 199 16.19 -21.80 5.89
C PRO A 199 16.29 -20.63 6.89
N ARG A 200 15.28 -19.75 6.90
CA ARG A 200 15.21 -18.63 7.83
C ARG A 200 15.28 -19.16 9.27
N GLU A 201 16.10 -18.53 10.10
CA GLU A 201 16.16 -18.82 11.53
C GLU A 201 14.80 -18.56 12.17
N ILE A 202 14.27 -19.58 12.86
CA ILE A 202 12.95 -19.52 13.48
C ILE A 202 13.10 -19.14 14.95
N GLN A 203 12.42 -18.08 15.36
CA GLN A 203 12.30 -17.68 16.75
C GLN A 203 10.85 -17.86 17.21
N ASN A 204 10.61 -18.76 18.17
CA ASN A 204 9.28 -18.92 18.74
C ASN A 204 8.89 -17.66 19.51
N PHE A 205 7.73 -17.10 19.19
CA PHE A 205 7.16 -16.00 19.93
C PHE A 205 6.66 -16.51 21.29
N ALA A 206 7.02 -15.80 22.36
CA ALA A 206 6.89 -16.31 23.72
C ALA A 206 5.44 -16.56 24.19
N LYS A 207 4.44 -16.02 23.49
CA LYS A 207 3.03 -16.12 23.86
C LYS A 207 2.19 -16.58 22.65
N PRO A 208 1.19 -17.45 22.84
CA PRO A 208 0.22 -17.71 21.79
C PRO A 208 -0.49 -16.42 21.39
N VAL A 209 -0.66 -16.18 20.10
CA VAL A 209 -1.36 -15.00 19.58
C VAL A 209 -2.58 -15.47 18.81
N PRO A 210 -3.80 -15.08 19.22
CA PRO A 210 -4.99 -15.56 18.58
C PRO A 210 -5.20 -14.91 17.21
N GLY A 211 -5.75 -15.70 16.28
CA GLY A 211 -6.00 -15.29 14.91
C GLY A 211 -7.13 -14.29 14.84
N HIS A 212 -6.83 -13.06 14.39
CA HIS A 212 -7.83 -12.03 14.13
C HIS A 212 -7.32 -10.98 13.14
N ASN A 213 -8.26 -10.30 12.48
CA ASN A 213 -7.98 -9.16 11.60
C ASN A 213 -7.43 -7.91 12.34
N VAL A 214 -7.18 -7.97 13.65
CA VAL A 214 -6.49 -6.91 14.42
C VAL A 214 -5.05 -7.29 14.77
N SER A 215 -4.75 -8.58 14.91
CA SER A 215 -3.43 -9.10 15.24
C SER A 215 -2.63 -9.43 13.98
N LEU A 216 -3.30 -9.89 12.93
CA LEU A 216 -2.67 -10.41 11.72
C LEU A 216 -1.59 -9.50 11.12
N PRO A 217 -1.78 -8.17 10.94
CA PRO A 217 -0.73 -7.35 10.33
C PRO A 217 0.56 -7.27 11.16
N ALA A 218 0.45 -7.21 12.49
CA ALA A 218 1.61 -7.22 13.38
C ALA A 218 2.27 -8.59 13.42
N VAL A 219 1.46 -9.67 13.40
CA VAL A 219 1.96 -11.05 13.28
C VAL A 219 2.76 -11.21 11.99
N MET A 220 2.23 -10.74 10.86
CA MET A 220 2.94 -10.74 9.57
C MET A 220 4.27 -9.96 9.66
N ALA A 221 4.28 -8.78 10.29
CA ALA A 221 5.52 -8.03 10.49
C ALA A 221 6.58 -8.82 11.27
N LEU A 222 6.17 -9.53 12.33
CA LEU A 222 7.04 -10.38 13.11
C LEU A 222 7.46 -11.66 12.37
N GLN A 223 6.56 -12.30 11.61
CA GLN A 223 6.90 -13.45 10.76
C GLN A 223 7.95 -13.09 9.70
N GLY A 224 7.85 -11.88 9.12
CA GLY A 224 8.86 -11.34 8.21
C GLY A 224 10.23 -11.16 8.87
N ALA A 225 10.27 -11.01 10.20
CA ALA A 225 11.48 -10.97 11.02
C ALA A 225 11.88 -12.35 11.61
N GLY A 226 11.28 -13.44 11.13
CA GLY A 226 11.61 -14.81 11.55
C GLY A 226 10.90 -15.30 12.81
N PHE A 227 9.88 -14.60 13.31
CA PHE A 227 9.09 -15.09 14.42
C PHE A 227 8.08 -16.16 13.98
N HIS A 228 7.92 -17.19 14.79
CA HIS A 228 6.90 -18.23 14.64
C HIS A 228 5.91 -18.19 15.80
N PHE A 229 4.64 -18.43 15.50
CA PHE A 229 3.54 -18.32 16.46
C PHE A 229 2.86 -19.67 16.59
N ALA A 230 2.65 -20.11 17.82
CA ALA A 230 1.76 -21.23 18.10
C ALA A 230 0.31 -20.83 17.74
N ASP A 231 -0.41 -21.75 17.11
CA ASP A 231 -1.84 -21.55 16.84
C ASP A 231 -2.61 -21.46 18.16
N ALA A 232 -3.25 -20.32 18.39
CA ALA A 232 -4.09 -20.08 19.55
C ALA A 232 -5.59 -20.08 19.19
N GLY A 233 -5.93 -20.48 17.95
CA GLY A 233 -7.28 -20.46 17.43
C GLY A 233 -7.81 -19.06 17.15
N PRO A 234 -9.12 -18.94 16.85
CA PRO A 234 -9.76 -17.66 16.56
C PRO A 234 -9.85 -16.79 17.81
N PHE A 235 -9.68 -15.48 17.64
CA PHE A 235 -9.91 -14.52 18.72
C PHE A 235 -11.34 -13.98 18.70
N VAL A 236 -12.02 -14.07 19.84
CA VAL A 236 -13.22 -13.29 20.13
C VAL A 236 -13.01 -12.66 21.49
N GLY A 237 -12.72 -11.35 21.52
CA GLY A 237 -12.57 -10.62 22.78
C GLY A 237 -13.89 -10.62 23.54
N ALA A 238 -13.86 -10.68 24.86
CA ALA A 238 -15.07 -10.49 25.66
C ALA A 238 -15.48 -9.00 25.62
N ASP A 239 -14.48 -8.12 25.69
CA ASP A 239 -14.65 -6.68 25.77
C ASP A 239 -13.83 -5.94 24.68
N PRO A 240 -14.23 -4.72 24.26
CA PRO A 240 -13.45 -3.89 23.34
C PRO A 240 -11.99 -3.68 23.76
N GLU A 241 -11.74 -3.61 25.07
CA GLU A 241 -10.44 -3.42 25.70
C GLU A 241 -9.48 -4.59 25.41
N ASP A 242 -9.98 -5.82 25.23
CA ASP A 242 -9.15 -6.98 24.89
C ASP A 242 -8.49 -6.80 23.52
N TYR A 243 -9.23 -6.26 22.55
CA TYR A 243 -8.72 -5.96 21.22
C TYR A 243 -7.65 -4.87 21.29
N VAL A 244 -7.90 -3.80 22.06
CA VAL A 244 -6.95 -2.70 22.26
C VAL A 244 -5.67 -3.19 22.94
N ALA A 245 -5.80 -4.03 23.97
CA ALA A 245 -4.67 -4.63 24.67
C ALA A 245 -3.82 -5.50 23.74
N LEU A 246 -4.46 -6.33 22.92
CA LEU A 246 -3.78 -7.18 21.92
C LEU A 246 -3.03 -6.35 20.87
N ILE A 247 -3.68 -5.31 20.30
CA ILE A 247 -3.07 -4.40 19.34
C ILE A 247 -1.86 -3.70 19.98
N ARG A 248 -2.02 -3.14 21.18
CA ARG A 248 -0.96 -2.43 21.90
C ARG A 248 0.24 -3.33 22.17
N MET A 249 -0.02 -4.55 22.64
CA MET A 249 1.03 -5.53 22.96
C MET A 249 1.86 -5.87 21.72
N LEU A 250 1.20 -6.24 20.61
CA LEU A 250 1.89 -6.62 19.37
C LEU A 250 2.62 -5.43 18.73
N ALA A 251 1.97 -4.27 18.64
CA ALA A 251 2.57 -3.07 18.07
C ALA A 251 3.80 -2.61 18.88
N THR A 252 3.71 -2.65 20.22
CA THR A 252 4.84 -2.37 21.11
C THR A 252 5.99 -3.33 20.86
N TYR A 253 5.70 -4.64 20.76
CA TYR A 253 6.73 -5.64 20.50
C TYR A 253 7.46 -5.38 19.17
N VAL A 254 6.72 -5.06 18.10
CA VAL A 254 7.33 -4.72 16.80
C VAL A 254 8.20 -3.48 16.91
N LEU A 255 7.74 -2.41 17.57
CA LEU A 255 8.54 -1.19 17.78
C LEU A 255 9.81 -1.47 18.58
N ASP A 256 9.71 -2.30 19.63
CA ASP A 256 10.85 -2.67 20.47
C ASP A 256 11.86 -3.51 19.67
N GLU A 257 11.40 -4.53 18.93
CA GLU A 257 12.26 -5.33 18.07
C GLU A 257 12.92 -4.45 17.01
N ARG A 258 12.17 -3.57 16.35
CA ARG A 258 12.71 -2.58 15.39
C ARG A 258 13.81 -1.73 16.02
N SER A 259 13.61 -1.26 17.25
CA SER A 259 14.55 -0.39 17.96
C SER A 259 15.90 -1.05 18.24
N ARG A 260 15.92 -2.37 18.50
CA ARG A 260 17.14 -3.15 18.71
C ARG A 260 18.08 -3.14 17.51
N HIS A 261 17.52 -2.95 16.31
CA HIS A 261 18.27 -2.95 15.05
C HIS A 261 18.49 -1.54 14.47
N ARG A 262 18.07 -0.46 15.15
CA ARG A 262 18.20 0.94 14.66
C ARG A 262 19.62 1.48 14.62
N SER A 263 20.60 0.83 15.24
CA SER A 263 21.98 1.30 15.37
C SER A 263 22.89 0.95 14.18
N MET A 264 22.37 0.34 13.12
CA MET A 264 23.18 -0.12 12.00
C MET A 264 23.66 1.05 11.12
N ALA A 265 24.86 0.93 10.52
CA ALA A 265 25.40 1.98 9.64
C ALA A 265 24.46 2.32 8.45
N ALA A 266 23.62 1.36 8.02
CA ALA A 266 22.66 1.49 6.93
C ALA A 266 21.63 2.63 7.11
N PHE A 267 21.29 3.01 8.35
CA PHE A 267 20.37 4.14 8.62
C PHE A 267 20.93 5.49 8.19
N ARG A 268 22.24 5.58 7.93
CA ARG A 268 22.87 6.81 7.42
C ARG A 268 22.69 6.99 5.91
N THR A 269 22.35 5.93 5.19
CA THR A 269 22.35 5.91 3.72
C THR A 269 20.97 5.71 3.11
N THR A 270 19.98 5.30 3.89
CA THR A 270 18.60 5.11 3.43
C THR A 270 17.64 6.07 4.14
N PRO A 271 16.64 6.62 3.43
CA PRO A 271 15.65 7.48 4.07
C PRO A 271 14.84 6.71 5.12
N PRO A 272 14.36 7.38 6.17
CA PRO A 272 13.50 6.76 7.17
C PRO A 272 12.30 6.08 6.52
N GLN A 273 12.11 4.80 6.84
CA GLN A 273 10.91 4.07 6.46
C GLN A 273 9.82 4.23 7.52
N PRO A 274 8.53 4.10 7.14
CA PRO A 274 7.45 4.02 8.10
C PRO A 274 7.77 2.98 9.18
N ASP A 275 7.66 3.39 10.44
CA ASP A 275 7.80 2.52 11.61
C ASP A 275 6.45 2.14 12.23
N LEU A 276 5.36 2.75 11.74
CA LEU A 276 3.99 2.42 12.11
C LEU A 276 3.03 2.56 10.93
N TYR A 277 2.16 1.57 10.75
CA TYR A 277 0.96 1.64 9.93
C TYR A 277 -0.26 1.79 10.82
N VAL A 278 -1.08 2.82 10.58
CA VAL A 278 -2.37 2.99 11.27
C VAL A 278 -3.48 2.73 10.27
N THR A 279 -4.29 1.71 10.51
CA THR A 279 -5.35 1.29 9.58
C THR A 279 -6.72 1.53 10.18
N ALA A 280 -7.66 2.00 9.36
CA ALA A 280 -9.07 2.03 9.72
C ALA A 280 -9.87 1.23 8.69
N PRO A 281 -10.84 0.40 9.13
CA PRO A 281 -11.77 -0.22 8.19
C PRO A 281 -12.67 0.88 7.62
N SER A 282 -12.59 1.10 6.30
CA SER A 282 -13.43 2.07 5.61
C SER A 282 -14.61 1.38 4.91
N LEU A 283 -15.60 2.21 4.55
CA LEU A 283 -16.68 1.91 3.60
C LEU A 283 -16.81 3.14 2.68
N TYR A 284 -17.32 2.98 1.47
CA TYR A 284 -17.64 4.14 0.64
C TYR A 284 -18.61 5.11 1.33
N SER A 285 -18.48 6.41 1.01
CA SER A 285 -19.29 7.47 1.62
C SER A 285 -20.81 7.27 1.45
N HIS A 286 -21.26 6.73 0.31
CA HIS A 286 -22.68 6.51 0.04
C HIS A 286 -23.35 5.55 1.05
N PHE A 287 -22.60 4.59 1.62
CA PHE A 287 -23.12 3.74 2.71
C PHE A 287 -23.45 4.52 4.00
N TYR A 288 -22.80 5.66 4.20
CA TYR A 288 -23.08 6.54 5.34
C TYR A 288 -24.15 7.60 5.02
N GLU A 289 -24.30 7.98 3.76
CA GLU A 289 -25.08 9.16 3.34
C GLU A 289 -26.48 8.83 2.78
N GLU A 290 -26.61 7.86 1.89
CA GLU A 290 -27.83 7.70 1.08
C GLU A 290 -28.95 6.94 1.78
N GLY A 291 -28.68 6.39 2.97
CA GLY A 291 -29.57 5.43 3.58
C GLY A 291 -29.80 4.23 2.66
N LEU A 292 -30.63 3.30 3.11
CA LEU A 292 -30.95 2.11 2.33
C LEU A 292 -32.41 2.28 1.96
N GLY A 293 -32.68 2.41 0.65
CA GLY A 293 -34.03 2.61 0.09
C GLY A 293 -35.05 1.61 0.64
N PRO A 294 -36.36 1.79 0.41
CA PRO A 294 -37.42 0.96 1.02
C PRO A 294 -37.22 -0.55 0.77
N SER A 295 -37.59 -1.42 1.73
CA SER A 295 -37.56 -2.89 1.55
C SER A 295 -38.97 -3.39 1.32
N GLY A 296 -39.16 -4.16 0.27
CA GLY A 296 -40.34 -5.00 0.09
C GLY A 296 -40.20 -6.36 0.76
N THR A 297 -39.00 -6.97 0.77
CA THR A 297 -38.84 -8.38 1.17
C THR A 297 -38.26 -8.59 2.58
N PRO A 298 -38.48 -9.76 3.23
CA PRO A 298 -37.79 -10.12 4.47
C PRO A 298 -36.25 -10.11 4.35
N ASP A 299 -35.71 -10.54 3.21
CA ASP A 299 -34.26 -10.55 2.95
C ASP A 299 -33.69 -9.14 2.79
N GLU A 300 -34.38 -8.24 2.07
CA GLU A 300 -33.99 -6.83 1.98
C GLU A 300 -34.01 -6.14 3.35
N ARG A 301 -34.97 -6.50 4.22
CA ARG A 301 -34.99 -6.01 5.61
C ARG A 301 -33.77 -6.49 6.39
N ALA A 302 -33.42 -7.77 6.27
CA ALA A 302 -32.25 -8.35 6.93
C ALA A 302 -30.95 -7.68 6.44
N ALA A 303 -30.80 -7.51 5.13
CA ALA A 303 -29.69 -6.81 4.51
C ALA A 303 -29.60 -5.36 5.00
N ARG A 304 -30.74 -4.66 5.07
CA ARG A 304 -30.78 -3.29 5.61
C ARG A 304 -30.32 -3.22 7.07
N ASP A 305 -30.80 -4.14 7.90
CA ASP A 305 -30.41 -4.18 9.31
C ASP A 305 -28.90 -4.39 9.45
N LEU A 306 -28.33 -5.33 8.69
CA LEU A 306 -26.90 -5.59 8.66
C LEU A 306 -26.10 -4.35 8.22
N LEU A 307 -26.46 -3.74 7.10
CA LEU A 307 -25.75 -2.55 6.60
C LEU A 307 -25.85 -1.37 7.59
N ARG A 308 -26.98 -1.23 8.29
CA ARG A 308 -27.11 -0.25 9.37
C ARG A 308 -26.19 -0.57 10.56
N ILE A 309 -26.04 -1.83 10.92
CA ILE A 309 -25.10 -2.27 11.97
C ILE A 309 -23.66 -1.95 11.54
N LEU A 310 -23.28 -2.27 10.30
CA LEU A 310 -21.95 -1.99 9.74
C LEU A 310 -21.65 -0.49 9.72
N ALA A 311 -22.54 0.33 9.19
CA ALA A 311 -22.37 1.79 9.14
C ALA A 311 -22.31 2.44 10.54
N ARG A 312 -22.98 1.82 11.53
CA ARG A 312 -22.97 2.27 12.92
C ARG A 312 -21.97 1.51 13.78
N GLN A 313 -21.06 0.75 13.23
CA GLN A 313 -20.06 0.05 14.04
C GLN A 313 -19.17 1.09 14.77
N ALA A 314 -18.93 0.87 16.07
CA ALA A 314 -18.02 1.69 16.88
C ALA A 314 -16.73 0.92 17.21
N GLY A 315 -16.88 -0.26 17.79
CA GLY A 315 -15.79 -1.12 18.22
C GLY A 315 -15.44 -2.22 17.21
N TYR A 316 -14.67 -3.20 17.67
CA TYR A 316 -14.21 -4.31 16.83
C TYR A 316 -15.27 -5.40 16.61
N GLN A 317 -16.36 -5.36 17.39
CA GLN A 317 -17.49 -6.29 17.30
C GLN A 317 -18.73 -5.65 16.67
N LEU A 318 -19.58 -6.49 16.09
CA LEU A 318 -20.91 -6.11 15.63
C LEU A 318 -21.91 -6.41 16.76
N HIS A 319 -22.65 -5.38 17.18
CA HIS A 319 -23.67 -5.52 18.22
C HIS A 319 -25.07 -5.37 17.61
N ALA A 320 -25.94 -6.33 17.90
CA ALA A 320 -27.37 -6.29 17.60
C ALA A 320 -28.12 -7.21 18.57
N ASN A 321 -29.43 -7.01 18.72
CA ASN A 321 -30.25 -7.90 19.53
C ASN A 321 -30.44 -9.27 18.84
N ALA A 322 -30.84 -10.27 19.62
CA ALA A 322 -30.99 -11.65 19.15
C ALA A 322 -31.98 -11.79 17.99
N GLN A 323 -33.05 -10.99 17.97
CA GLN A 323 -34.05 -11.03 16.90
C GLN A 323 -33.49 -10.53 15.56
N ILE A 324 -32.73 -9.44 15.57
CA ILE A 324 -32.06 -8.90 14.39
C ILE A 324 -31.00 -9.90 13.90
N TRP A 325 -30.18 -10.44 14.81
CA TRP A 325 -29.19 -11.45 14.45
C TRP A 325 -29.82 -12.70 13.84
N SER A 326 -30.91 -13.22 14.44
CA SER A 326 -31.62 -14.36 13.87
C SER A 326 -32.13 -14.07 12.45
N ARG A 327 -32.54 -12.83 12.15
CA ARG A 327 -32.99 -12.44 10.82
C ARG A 327 -31.83 -12.39 9.82
N ILE A 328 -30.72 -11.77 10.21
CA ILE A 328 -29.49 -11.68 9.40
C ILE A 328 -28.98 -13.08 9.05
N MET A 329 -28.85 -13.97 10.06
CA MET A 329 -28.31 -15.31 9.85
C MET A 329 -29.20 -16.20 8.97
N LYS A 330 -30.52 -15.96 8.97
CA LYS A 330 -31.46 -16.70 8.11
C LYS A 330 -31.52 -16.18 6.68
N SER A 331 -31.08 -14.94 6.43
CA SER A 331 -31.16 -14.31 5.11
C SER A 331 -29.95 -14.67 4.25
N PRO A 332 -30.13 -15.28 3.06
CA PRO A 332 -29.03 -15.51 2.12
C PRO A 332 -28.36 -14.22 1.67
N LEU A 333 -29.16 -13.16 1.41
CA LEU A 333 -28.64 -11.86 0.99
C LEU A 333 -27.76 -11.22 2.07
N ALA A 334 -28.20 -11.22 3.33
CA ALA A 334 -27.41 -10.65 4.42
C ALA A 334 -26.13 -11.46 4.67
N ARG A 335 -26.18 -12.80 4.55
CA ARG A 335 -24.97 -13.64 4.62
C ARG A 335 -23.98 -13.33 3.51
N GLY A 336 -24.45 -13.16 2.26
CA GLY A 336 -23.59 -12.73 1.14
C GLY A 336 -22.91 -11.39 1.40
N ILE A 337 -23.62 -10.41 1.98
CA ILE A 337 -23.02 -9.12 2.38
C ILE A 337 -21.94 -9.32 3.46
N MET A 338 -22.17 -10.18 4.45
CA MET A 338 -21.17 -10.49 5.48
C MET A 338 -19.93 -11.17 4.90
N GLU A 339 -20.11 -12.10 3.96
CA GLU A 339 -19.03 -12.81 3.28
C GLU A 339 -18.16 -11.83 2.49
N VAL A 340 -18.77 -10.98 1.67
CA VAL A 340 -18.07 -9.92 0.94
C VAL A 340 -17.33 -9.00 1.91
N ARG A 341 -17.99 -8.56 3.00
CA ARG A 341 -17.35 -7.66 3.98
C ARG A 341 -16.15 -8.31 4.64
N SER A 342 -16.27 -9.59 4.99
CA SER A 342 -15.18 -10.36 5.59
C SER A 342 -13.99 -10.47 4.63
N ALA A 343 -14.24 -10.74 3.34
CA ALA A 343 -13.22 -10.86 2.32
C ALA A 343 -12.49 -9.52 2.07
N GLU A 344 -13.22 -8.41 1.97
CA GLU A 344 -12.64 -7.07 1.83
C GLU A 344 -11.72 -6.71 3.02
N ILE A 345 -12.18 -6.97 4.26
CA ILE A 345 -11.35 -6.73 5.45
C ILE A 345 -10.13 -7.63 5.41
N ALA A 346 -10.27 -8.90 5.02
CA ALA A 346 -9.17 -9.86 4.98
C ALA A 346 -8.05 -9.40 4.02
N ILE A 347 -8.40 -8.95 2.81
CA ILE A 347 -7.42 -8.45 1.84
C ILE A 347 -6.82 -7.11 2.27
N GLN A 348 -7.62 -6.18 2.80
CA GLN A 348 -7.13 -4.90 3.34
C GLN A 348 -6.06 -5.11 4.41
N VAL A 349 -6.35 -6.02 5.35
CA VAL A 349 -5.49 -6.34 6.50
C VAL A 349 -4.24 -7.10 6.04
N ALA A 350 -4.36 -8.05 5.13
CA ALA A 350 -3.21 -8.80 4.60
C ALA A 350 -2.26 -7.90 3.81
N ALA A 351 -2.77 -7.00 2.97
CA ALA A 351 -1.95 -6.05 2.21
C ALA A 351 -1.22 -5.06 3.13
N ALA A 352 -1.91 -4.51 4.14
CA ALA A 352 -1.27 -3.66 5.13
C ALA A 352 -0.22 -4.42 5.96
N GLY A 353 -0.50 -5.69 6.30
CA GLY A 353 0.44 -6.57 6.99
C GLY A 353 1.70 -6.87 6.18
N LEU A 354 1.57 -7.14 4.89
CA LEU A 354 2.70 -7.39 4.00
C LEU A 354 3.57 -6.13 3.82
N ALA A 355 2.93 -4.97 3.63
CA ALA A 355 3.64 -3.69 3.57
C ALA A 355 4.39 -3.38 4.89
N ALA A 356 3.72 -3.58 6.04
CA ALA A 356 4.34 -3.40 7.35
C ALA A 356 5.48 -4.40 7.60
N ALA A 357 5.34 -5.65 7.16
CA ALA A 357 6.41 -6.62 7.20
C ALA A 357 7.61 -6.21 6.34
N GLY A 358 7.35 -5.61 5.17
CA GLY A 358 8.40 -5.18 4.24
C GLY A 358 9.32 -4.14 4.87
N THR A 359 8.78 -3.29 5.75
CA THR A 359 9.55 -2.29 6.48
C THR A 359 9.83 -2.64 7.93
N MET A 360 9.41 -3.80 8.46
CA MET A 360 9.42 -4.10 9.91
C MET A 360 8.77 -2.96 10.74
N ALA A 361 7.56 -2.57 10.34
CA ALA A 361 6.75 -1.55 10.99
C ALA A 361 5.67 -2.17 11.89
N ALA A 362 5.37 -1.49 12.99
CA ALA A 362 4.24 -1.85 13.82
C ALA A 362 2.92 -1.54 13.10
N THR A 363 1.83 -2.14 13.58
CA THR A 363 0.50 -1.90 13.00
C THR A 363 -0.52 -1.62 14.10
N VAL A 364 -1.29 -0.56 13.96
CA VAL A 364 -2.40 -0.21 14.84
C VAL A 364 -3.68 -0.12 14.02
N ARG A 365 -4.59 -1.07 14.22
CA ARG A 365 -5.94 -0.98 13.65
C ARG A 365 -6.85 -0.20 14.58
N VAL A 366 -7.20 1.02 14.23
CA VAL A 366 -8.10 1.84 15.06
C VAL A 366 -9.56 1.36 14.93
N PRO A 367 -10.42 1.62 15.93
CA PRO A 367 -11.82 1.22 15.88
C PRO A 367 -12.58 1.91 14.72
N PRO A 368 -13.61 1.27 14.12
CA PRO A 368 -14.47 1.88 13.11
C PRO A 368 -15.12 3.21 13.52
N ALA A 369 -15.24 3.48 14.83
CA ALA A 369 -15.76 4.73 15.37
C ALA A 369 -15.09 5.99 14.77
N VAL A 370 -13.82 5.91 14.32
CA VAL A 370 -13.11 7.04 13.69
C VAL A 370 -13.84 7.55 12.44
N ASN A 371 -14.54 6.68 11.70
CA ASN A 371 -15.30 7.05 10.51
C ASN A 371 -16.45 8.02 10.82
N ARG A 372 -16.93 8.07 12.07
CA ARG A 372 -17.97 9.01 12.51
C ARG A 372 -17.48 10.44 12.64
N ALA A 373 -16.18 10.69 12.52
CA ALA A 373 -15.63 12.03 12.41
C ALA A 373 -15.97 12.70 11.08
N GLN A 374 -16.31 11.94 10.02
CA GLN A 374 -16.60 12.49 8.68
C GLN A 374 -17.66 13.59 8.68
N GLY A 375 -18.76 13.44 9.45
CA GLY A 375 -19.77 14.49 9.57
C GLY A 375 -19.23 15.79 10.17
N SER A 376 -18.30 15.69 11.13
CA SER A 376 -17.63 16.87 11.71
C SER A 376 -16.62 17.48 10.74
N VAL A 377 -15.92 16.67 9.96
CA VAL A 377 -15.03 17.10 8.87
C VAL A 377 -15.82 17.86 7.80
N ARG A 378 -16.97 17.32 7.36
CA ARG A 378 -17.87 17.98 6.40
C ARG A 378 -18.37 19.32 6.95
N GLN A 379 -18.77 19.38 8.22
CA GLN A 379 -19.19 20.65 8.84
C GLN A 379 -18.04 21.67 8.91
N PHE A 380 -16.83 21.24 9.26
CA PHE A 380 -15.64 22.09 9.27
C PHE A 380 -15.33 22.61 7.87
N ALA A 381 -15.28 21.74 6.86
CA ALA A 381 -15.06 22.11 5.47
C ALA A 381 -16.12 23.10 4.95
N ASN A 382 -17.39 22.89 5.27
CA ASN A 382 -18.48 23.82 4.92
C ASN A 382 -18.33 25.19 5.59
N HIS A 383 -17.67 25.27 6.75
CA HIS A 383 -17.38 26.55 7.40
C HIS A 383 -16.16 27.23 6.80
N VAL A 384 -15.14 26.48 6.38
CA VAL A 384 -13.95 27.02 5.69
C VAL A 384 -14.34 27.58 4.32
N ARG A 385 -15.19 26.88 3.56
CA ARG A 385 -15.59 27.29 2.20
C ARG A 385 -16.68 28.37 2.17
N SER A 386 -17.28 28.74 3.29
CA SER A 386 -18.35 29.73 3.27
C SER A 386 -17.79 31.13 3.07
N GLU A 387 -18.21 31.83 2.02
CA GLU A 387 -17.76 33.20 1.66
C GLU A 387 -18.05 34.25 2.73
N LYS A 388 -19.01 34.00 3.62
CA LYS A 388 -19.26 34.87 4.77
C LYS A 388 -18.09 34.76 5.73
N SER A 389 -17.38 35.88 5.97
CA SER A 389 -16.36 35.98 7.01
C SER A 389 -16.94 35.51 8.34
N LYS A 390 -16.56 34.30 8.76
CA LYS A 390 -16.97 33.75 10.05
C LYS A 390 -15.88 34.04 11.08
N PRO A 391 -16.25 34.31 12.34
CA PRO A 391 -15.28 34.49 13.39
C PRO A 391 -14.35 33.27 13.48
N THR A 392 -13.04 33.51 13.54
CA THR A 392 -11.99 32.48 13.68
C THR A 392 -12.31 31.48 14.80
N GLY A 393 -12.94 31.93 15.89
CA GLY A 393 -13.37 31.07 16.99
C GLY A 393 -14.34 29.95 16.60
N LYS A 394 -15.22 30.16 15.60
CA LYS A 394 -16.13 29.11 15.12
C LYS A 394 -15.38 28.02 14.36
N LEU A 395 -14.41 28.39 13.53
CA LEU A 395 -13.54 27.43 12.83
C LEU A 395 -12.75 26.60 13.83
N ILE A 396 -12.08 27.25 14.80
CA ILE A 396 -11.34 26.60 15.90
C ILE A 396 -12.24 25.60 16.63
N LYS A 397 -13.44 26.02 17.06
CA LYS A 397 -14.39 25.14 17.76
C LYS A 397 -14.79 23.93 16.91
N THR A 398 -15.06 24.13 15.61
CA THR A 398 -15.44 22.99 14.76
C THR A 398 -14.29 22.04 14.48
N PHE A 399 -13.06 22.53 14.36
CA PHE A 399 -11.86 21.71 14.21
C PHE A 399 -11.54 20.95 15.51
N ALA A 400 -11.60 21.62 16.67
CA ALA A 400 -11.41 20.98 17.97
C ALA A 400 -12.37 19.81 18.19
N ARG A 401 -13.63 19.94 17.74
CA ARG A 401 -14.60 18.83 17.78
C ARG A 401 -14.25 17.67 16.85
N VAL A 402 -13.60 17.92 15.71
CA VAL A 402 -13.04 16.84 14.87
C VAL A 402 -11.95 16.11 15.66
N GLN A 403 -11.02 16.85 16.25
CA GLN A 403 -9.92 16.29 17.03
C GLN A 403 -10.41 15.48 18.24
N GLU A 404 -11.40 16.00 18.97
CA GLU A 404 -12.04 15.32 20.10
C GLU A 404 -12.68 13.99 19.67
N ARG A 405 -13.41 13.97 18.55
CA ARG A 405 -14.00 12.72 18.03
C ARG A 405 -12.95 11.70 17.61
N LEU A 406 -11.87 12.15 16.98
CA LEU A 406 -10.77 11.25 16.59
C LEU A 406 -10.08 10.70 17.84
N ALA A 407 -9.72 11.55 18.80
CA ALA A 407 -9.06 11.14 20.03
C ALA A 407 -9.92 10.17 20.86
N SER A 408 -11.20 10.49 21.02
CA SER A 408 -12.16 9.62 21.74
C SER A 408 -12.33 8.27 21.05
N ALA A 409 -12.37 8.23 19.71
CA ALA A 409 -12.51 6.98 18.98
C ALA A 409 -11.24 6.12 18.97
N VAL A 410 -10.05 6.73 18.98
CA VAL A 410 -8.77 6.00 19.02
C VAL A 410 -8.45 5.52 20.44
N GLY A 411 -8.77 6.33 21.45
CA GLY A 411 -8.48 6.02 22.86
C GLY A 411 -7.02 6.28 23.25
N PRO A 412 -6.73 6.48 24.56
CA PRO A 412 -5.40 6.84 25.04
C PRO A 412 -4.35 5.73 24.85
N GLU A 413 -4.75 4.46 24.95
CA GLU A 413 -3.84 3.32 24.83
C GLU A 413 -3.26 3.21 23.42
N LEU A 414 -4.10 3.29 22.38
CA LEU A 414 -3.62 3.27 21.00
C LEU A 414 -2.89 4.57 20.64
N THR A 415 -3.34 5.70 21.19
CA THR A 415 -2.64 6.98 21.05
C THR A 415 -1.21 6.88 21.57
N SER A 416 -1.00 6.27 22.74
CA SER A 416 0.35 6.09 23.32
C SER A 416 1.29 5.26 22.42
N VAL A 417 0.75 4.31 21.67
CA VAL A 417 1.54 3.55 20.68
C VAL A 417 1.87 4.42 19.47
N ILE A 418 0.89 5.16 18.96
CA ILE A 418 1.07 6.09 17.83
C ILE A 418 2.12 7.16 18.16
N GLU A 419 2.15 7.65 19.40
CA GLU A 419 3.11 8.66 19.86
C GLU A 419 4.58 8.20 19.80
N ARG A 420 4.83 6.90 19.94
CA ARG A 420 6.18 6.31 19.89
C ARG A 420 6.76 6.24 18.48
N ALA A 421 5.91 6.23 17.45
CA ALA A 421 6.34 6.16 16.07
C ALA A 421 7.00 7.47 15.61
N THR A 422 7.88 7.39 14.63
CA THR A 422 8.53 8.55 14.00
C THR A 422 7.93 8.85 12.63
N ALA A 423 7.70 7.80 11.83
CA ALA A 423 7.17 7.87 10.47
C ALA A 423 5.94 6.96 10.34
N ILE A 424 4.81 7.55 10.01
CA ILE A 424 3.50 6.91 10.11
C ILE A 424 2.86 6.84 8.73
N LYS A 425 2.46 5.64 8.33
CA LYS A 425 1.62 5.41 7.15
C LYS A 425 0.17 5.19 7.59
N LEU A 426 -0.72 6.11 7.23
CA LEU A 426 -2.14 6.00 7.46
C LEU A 426 -2.79 5.26 6.29
N VAL A 427 -3.63 4.26 6.57
CA VAL A 427 -4.44 3.53 5.57
C VAL A 427 -5.90 3.68 5.96
N THR A 428 -6.52 4.76 5.50
CA THR A 428 -7.84 5.22 5.94
C THR A 428 -8.36 6.32 5.04
N ASP A 429 -9.68 6.49 4.99
CA ASP A 429 -10.33 7.64 4.32
C ASP A 429 -10.67 8.77 5.29
N VAL A 430 -10.49 8.56 6.59
CA VAL A 430 -10.66 9.57 7.64
C VAL A 430 -9.37 10.35 7.82
N PRO A 431 -9.41 11.66 8.09
CA PRO A 431 -8.21 12.47 8.30
C PRO A 431 -7.55 12.19 9.66
N LEU A 432 -7.00 10.99 9.85
CA LEU A 432 -6.24 10.63 11.05
C LEU A 432 -4.95 11.43 11.20
N GLU A 433 -4.48 12.10 10.15
CA GLU A 433 -3.40 13.10 10.23
C GLU A 433 -3.75 14.29 11.14
N TRP A 434 -5.04 14.49 11.46
CA TRP A 434 -5.52 15.51 12.39
C TRP A 434 -5.72 15.00 13.82
N LEU A 435 -5.47 13.71 14.08
CA LEU A 435 -5.50 13.15 15.43
C LEU A 435 -4.59 14.00 16.35
N PRO A 436 -5.09 14.52 17.48
CA PRO A 436 -4.27 15.31 18.38
C PRO A 436 -3.29 14.40 19.13
N ILE A 437 -2.01 14.73 19.04
CA ILE A 437 -0.92 14.08 19.78
C ILE A 437 -0.26 15.14 20.68
N GLY A 438 -0.53 15.07 21.99
CA GLY A 438 -0.33 16.21 22.88
C GLY A 438 -1.23 17.38 22.48
N ASN A 439 -0.64 18.52 22.11
CA ASN A 439 -1.35 19.76 21.75
C ASN A 439 -1.33 20.08 20.24
N LEU A 440 -0.83 19.18 19.40
CA LEU A 440 -0.72 19.41 17.95
C LEU A 440 -1.30 18.23 17.16
N PRO A 441 -1.85 18.48 15.95
CA PRO A 441 -2.17 17.43 14.99
C PRO A 441 -0.99 16.49 14.71
N LEU A 442 -1.29 15.21 14.46
CA LEU A 442 -0.31 14.16 14.16
C LEU A 442 0.67 14.57 13.04
N ALA A 443 0.16 15.11 11.94
CA ALA A 443 0.98 15.54 10.80
C ALA A 443 1.88 16.76 11.07
N LEU A 444 1.68 17.49 12.17
CA LEU A 444 2.60 18.56 12.57
C LEU A 444 3.72 18.05 13.48
N ARG A 445 3.56 16.86 14.09
CA ARG A 445 4.54 16.30 15.03
C ARG A 445 5.37 15.16 14.47
N LYS A 446 4.86 14.48 13.45
CA LYS A 446 5.41 13.23 12.91
C LYS A 446 5.47 13.32 11.39
N ASP A 447 6.33 12.50 10.78
CA ASP A 447 6.29 12.27 9.34
C ASP A 447 5.07 11.40 9.05
N VAL A 448 4.10 11.93 8.30
CA VAL A 448 2.82 11.27 8.08
C VAL A 448 2.50 11.27 6.59
N ALA A 449 2.21 10.09 6.07
CA ALA A 449 1.67 9.91 4.73
C ALA A 449 0.37 9.10 4.81
N ARG A 450 -0.60 9.41 3.95
CA ARG A 450 -1.88 8.71 3.88
C ARG A 450 -2.08 8.01 2.54
N ILE A 451 -2.58 6.78 2.63
CA ILE A 451 -3.15 5.99 1.54
C ILE A 451 -4.65 5.89 1.82
N THR A 452 -5.49 6.16 0.83
CA THR A 452 -6.93 5.97 0.97
C THR A 452 -7.25 4.48 1.06
N ALA A 453 -8.23 4.12 1.88
CA ALA A 453 -8.70 2.73 1.98
C ALA A 453 -9.77 2.41 0.92
N THR A 454 -10.33 3.43 0.26
CA THR A 454 -11.23 3.27 -0.88
C THR A 454 -10.78 4.16 -2.07
N PRO A 455 -10.92 3.71 -3.33
CA PRO A 455 -11.26 2.35 -3.75
C PRO A 455 -10.14 1.34 -3.44
N GLY A 456 -10.52 0.10 -3.13
CA GLY A 456 -9.63 -0.96 -2.63
C GLY A 456 -8.51 -1.32 -3.61
N ASN A 457 -8.78 -1.36 -4.92
CA ASN A 457 -7.73 -1.62 -5.91
C ASN A 457 -6.62 -0.56 -5.92
N LEU A 458 -6.98 0.72 -5.73
CA LEU A 458 -6.00 1.80 -5.61
C LEU A 458 -5.17 1.64 -4.32
N GLN A 459 -5.85 1.31 -3.21
CA GLN A 459 -5.16 1.02 -1.95
C GLN A 459 -4.12 -0.09 -2.13
N ILE A 460 -4.47 -1.19 -2.80
CA ILE A 460 -3.57 -2.30 -3.10
C ILE A 460 -2.38 -1.82 -3.94
N GLY A 461 -2.63 -1.09 -5.02
CA GLY A 461 -1.57 -0.55 -5.87
C GLY A 461 -0.60 0.37 -5.12
N LEU A 462 -1.08 1.12 -4.14
CA LEU A 462 -0.25 1.99 -3.30
C LEU A 462 0.52 1.22 -2.21
N LEU A 463 -0.05 0.15 -1.66
CA LEU A 463 0.62 -0.71 -0.67
C LEU A 463 1.62 -1.68 -1.31
N ALA A 464 1.41 -2.08 -2.57
CA ALA A 464 2.33 -2.93 -3.33
C ALA A 464 3.63 -2.21 -3.72
N ARG A 465 3.61 -0.87 -3.80
CA ARG A 465 4.78 -0.05 -4.14
C ARG A 465 5.64 0.20 -2.89
N SER A 466 6.51 -0.74 -2.55
CA SER A 466 7.40 -0.63 -1.38
C SER A 466 8.90 -0.50 -1.71
N GLY A 467 9.26 -0.10 -2.93
CA GLY A 467 10.67 0.06 -3.35
C GLY A 467 11.23 1.45 -3.10
N LEU A 468 12.51 1.52 -2.71
CA LEU A 468 13.28 2.76 -2.77
C LEU A 468 13.55 3.12 -4.24
N LEU A 469 13.19 4.33 -4.63
CA LEU A 469 13.56 4.88 -5.92
C LEU A 469 14.84 5.70 -5.75
N HIS A 470 15.93 5.24 -6.36
CA HIS A 470 17.19 5.98 -6.40
C HIS A 470 17.22 6.85 -7.66
N LEU A 471 16.94 8.14 -7.49
CA LEU A 471 17.03 9.13 -8.55
C LEU A 471 18.38 9.84 -8.49
N SER A 472 19.08 9.93 -9.62
CA SER A 472 20.27 10.78 -9.72
C SER A 472 19.85 12.24 -9.90
N VAL A 473 20.78 13.19 -9.70
CA VAL A 473 20.48 14.62 -9.89
C VAL A 473 20.07 14.90 -11.34
N GLU A 474 20.68 14.19 -12.29
CA GLU A 474 20.38 14.28 -13.72
C GLU A 474 18.96 13.84 -14.05
N ALA A 475 18.35 12.97 -13.24
CA ALA A 475 16.94 12.57 -13.41
C ALA A 475 15.96 13.74 -13.20
N PHE A 476 16.42 14.84 -12.60
CA PHE A 476 15.66 16.10 -12.46
C PHE A 476 16.03 17.14 -13.52
N GLY A 477 16.83 16.76 -14.53
CA GLY A 477 17.23 17.65 -15.63
C GLY A 477 16.05 18.08 -16.50
N GLU A 478 14.96 17.33 -16.51
CA GLU A 478 13.74 17.64 -17.24
C GLU A 478 12.53 17.51 -16.32
N VAL A 479 11.74 18.58 -16.22
CA VAL A 479 10.57 18.66 -15.34
C VAL A 479 9.36 19.05 -16.18
N LEU A 480 8.35 18.18 -16.23
CA LEU A 480 7.06 18.47 -16.83
C LEU A 480 6.06 18.92 -15.75
N VAL A 481 5.50 20.10 -15.94
CA VAL A 481 4.43 20.67 -15.12
C VAL A 481 3.13 20.60 -15.91
N ILE A 482 2.20 19.76 -15.46
CA ILE A 482 0.87 19.68 -16.06
C ILE A 482 -0.09 20.55 -15.24
N ALA A 483 -0.47 21.71 -15.78
CA ALA A 483 -1.38 22.65 -15.12
C ALA A 483 -2.84 22.24 -15.41
N ALA A 484 -3.48 21.58 -14.45
CA ALA A 484 -4.89 21.16 -14.54
C ALA A 484 -5.87 22.15 -13.86
N ILE A 485 -5.42 23.37 -13.57
CA ILE A 485 -6.25 24.41 -12.95
C ILE A 485 -7.02 25.16 -14.05
N ASP A 486 -8.31 25.44 -13.81
CA ASP A 486 -9.09 26.30 -14.69
C ASP A 486 -8.40 27.66 -14.85
N ARG A 487 -8.29 28.16 -16.08
CA ARG A 487 -7.63 29.45 -16.37
C ARG A 487 -8.29 30.64 -15.66
N LYS A 488 -9.56 30.51 -15.25
CA LYS A 488 -10.30 31.53 -14.49
C LYS A 488 -10.03 31.47 -12.99
N ASP A 489 -9.37 30.43 -12.51
CA ASP A 489 -9.02 30.31 -11.10
C ASP A 489 -7.97 31.38 -10.72
N PRO A 490 -8.16 32.13 -9.62
CA PRO A 490 -7.19 33.14 -9.16
C PRO A 490 -5.76 32.62 -8.97
N ILE A 491 -5.57 31.31 -8.75
CA ILE A 491 -4.24 30.71 -8.58
C ILE A 491 -3.65 30.09 -9.86
N ALA A 492 -4.37 30.13 -10.99
CA ALA A 492 -3.96 29.46 -12.23
C ALA A 492 -2.56 29.86 -12.71
N GLU A 493 -2.19 31.14 -12.57
CA GLU A 493 -0.90 31.67 -13.00
C GLU A 493 0.15 31.70 -11.89
N VAL A 494 -0.20 31.38 -10.64
CA VAL A 494 0.72 31.55 -9.49
C VAL A 494 1.97 30.70 -9.66
N LEU A 495 1.82 29.44 -10.09
CA LEU A 495 2.95 28.55 -10.32
C LEU A 495 3.83 29.05 -11.46
N THR A 496 3.25 29.39 -12.61
CA THR A 496 4.00 29.86 -13.78
C THR A 496 4.76 31.15 -13.46
N ARG A 497 4.11 32.13 -12.83
CA ARG A 497 4.76 33.37 -12.39
C ARG A 497 5.89 33.11 -11.38
N SER A 498 5.71 32.12 -10.49
CA SER A 498 6.76 31.73 -9.54
C SER A 498 7.94 31.06 -10.26
N LEU A 499 7.69 30.18 -11.23
CA LEU A 499 8.74 29.58 -12.05
C LEU A 499 9.51 30.67 -12.82
N ASP A 500 8.81 31.58 -13.49
CA ASP A 500 9.42 32.69 -14.23
C ASP A 500 10.29 33.58 -13.33
N ALA A 501 9.81 33.91 -12.13
CA ALA A 501 10.57 34.71 -11.16
C ALA A 501 11.85 34.01 -10.67
N TRP A 502 11.86 32.67 -10.65
CA TRP A 502 13.00 31.86 -10.22
C TRP A 502 13.87 31.37 -11.39
N ALA A 503 13.55 31.74 -12.64
CA ALA A 503 14.22 31.27 -13.84
C ALA A 503 15.74 31.43 -13.79
N ALA A 504 16.24 32.56 -13.26
CA ALA A 504 17.67 32.81 -13.14
C ALA A 504 18.44 31.76 -12.30
N MET A 505 17.74 31.03 -11.40
CA MET A 505 18.37 30.01 -10.55
C MET A 505 18.53 28.64 -11.25
N TYR A 506 17.72 28.37 -12.28
CA TYR A 506 17.58 27.02 -12.83
C TYR A 506 17.73 26.94 -14.35
N VAL A 507 17.56 28.05 -15.09
CA VAL A 507 17.74 28.09 -16.54
C VAL A 507 19.17 27.69 -16.91
N GLY A 508 19.30 26.75 -17.84
CA GLY A 508 20.57 26.14 -18.25
C GLY A 508 21.04 24.98 -17.36
N ARG A 509 20.33 24.67 -16.27
CA ARG A 509 20.59 23.52 -15.38
C ARG A 509 19.50 22.47 -15.46
N ILE A 510 18.25 22.91 -15.53
CA ILE A 510 17.07 22.05 -15.75
C ILE A 510 16.20 22.64 -16.86
N SER A 511 15.52 21.77 -17.59
CA SER A 511 14.46 22.10 -18.54
C SER A 511 13.12 21.98 -17.82
N VAL A 512 12.30 23.02 -17.86
CA VAL A 512 10.95 23.00 -17.30
C VAL A 512 9.96 23.23 -18.44
N ASP A 513 9.07 22.27 -18.67
CA ASP A 513 7.98 22.39 -19.64
C ASP A 513 6.65 22.51 -18.89
N VAL A 514 5.84 23.52 -19.22
CA VAL A 514 4.56 23.77 -18.58
C VAL A 514 3.46 23.58 -19.62
N THR A 515 2.71 22.48 -19.48
CA THR A 515 1.63 22.11 -20.39
C THR A 515 0.27 22.21 -19.68
N PRO A 516 -0.72 22.95 -20.22
CA PRO A 516 -2.07 22.93 -19.68
C PRO A 516 -2.71 21.56 -19.92
N ALA A 517 -3.36 20.98 -18.90
CA ALA A 517 -3.99 19.66 -18.99
C ALA A 517 -5.14 19.61 -19.99
N PHE A 518 -5.80 20.76 -20.20
CA PHE A 518 -6.90 20.92 -21.14
C PHE A 518 -6.44 21.84 -22.29
N SER A 519 -5.99 21.25 -23.40
CA SER A 519 -5.89 21.98 -24.66
C SER A 519 -7.29 22.14 -25.25
N SER A 520 -7.56 23.30 -25.86
CA SER A 520 -8.84 23.66 -26.50
C SER A 520 -9.21 22.82 -27.73
N SER A 521 -8.65 21.62 -27.87
CA SER A 521 -8.88 20.68 -28.98
C SER A 521 -9.74 19.48 -28.59
N TRP A 522 -10.26 19.44 -27.35
CA TRP A 522 -11.14 18.38 -26.83
C TRP A 522 -12.60 18.83 -26.66
N SER A 523 -13.00 19.93 -27.30
CA SER A 523 -14.40 20.41 -27.34
C SER A 523 -15.09 19.98 -28.62
#